data_AF-A0A2H0A8A8-F1
#
_entry.id   AF-A0A2H0A8A8-F1
#
_cell.length_a   1.000
_cell.length_b   1.000
_cell.length_c   1.000
_cell.angle_alpha   90.00
_cell.angle_beta   90.00
_cell.angle_gamma   90.00
#
_symmetry.space_group_name_H-M   'P 1'
#
loop_
_entity.id
_entity.type
_entity.pdbx_description
1 polymer ?
#
loop_
_entity_poly.entity_id
_entity_poly.type
_entity_poly.pdbx_seq_one_letter_code
_entity_poly.pdbx_strand_id
1 'polypeptide(L)'
;SKGYENLARVYANLGKINNALIYAKKAVQVSPSAFNHANLACLYYKNGQISVAEKEIKIAIGLEPANKTYPLILKKIQLSLQ
;
A
#
# COMPACT_ATOMS: atom_id res chain seq x y z
N SER A 1 9.57 10.53 4.94
CA SER A 1 8.98 9.65 3.91
C SER A 1 9.94 8.54 3.47
N LYS A 2 10.99 8.85 2.68
CA LYS A 2 11.93 7.86 2.07
C LYS A 2 12.54 6.83 3.02
N GLY A 3 12.94 7.22 4.24
CA GLY A 3 13.49 6.27 5.21
C GLY A 3 12.48 5.20 5.65
N TYR A 4 11.25 5.60 5.94
CA TYR A 4 10.17 4.68 6.31
C TYR A 4 9.70 3.82 5.14
N GLU A 5 9.66 4.37 3.93
CA GLU A 5 9.40 3.60 2.69
C GLU A 5 10.45 2.51 2.49
N ASN A 6 11.73 2.84 2.65
CA ASN A 6 12.82 1.88 2.52
C ASN A 6 12.74 0.77 3.57
N LEU A 7 12.47 1.12 4.83
CA LEU A 7 12.27 0.13 5.88
C LEU A 7 11.07 -0.78 5.59
N ALA A 8 9.94 -0.21 5.16
CA ALA A 8 8.77 -0.99 4.77
C ALA A 8 9.10 -2.00 3.66
N ARG A 9 9.81 -1.57 2.62
CA ARG A 9 10.25 -2.42 1.51
C ARG A 9 11.23 -3.50 1.95
N VAL A 10 12.21 -3.17 2.80
CA VAL A 10 13.18 -4.15 3.33
C VAL A 10 12.46 -5.23 4.13
N TYR A 11 11.59 -4.85 5.07
CA TYR A 11 10.84 -5.84 5.85
C TYR A 11 9.88 -6.67 4.99
N ALA A 12 9.29 -6.08 3.95
CA ALA A 12 8.44 -6.80 3.01
C ALA A 12 9.23 -7.87 2.23
N ASN A 13 10.43 -7.52 1.76
CA ASN A 13 11.33 -8.44 1.06
C ASN A 13 11.83 -9.57 1.97
N LEU A 14 11.95 -9.31 3.27
CA LEU A 14 12.27 -10.31 4.28
C LEU A 14 11.06 -11.17 4.70
N GLY A 15 9.89 -10.99 4.09
CA GLY A 15 8.65 -11.69 4.46
C GLY A 15 8.06 -11.25 5.81
N LYS A 16 8.65 -10.24 6.47
CA LYS A 16 8.19 -9.71 7.75
C LYS A 16 7.09 -8.67 7.54
N ILE A 17 5.94 -9.12 7.01
CA ILE A 17 4.84 -8.26 6.56
C ILE A 17 4.30 -7.35 7.68
N ASN A 18 4.17 -7.84 8.91
CA ASN A 18 3.73 -7.02 10.05
C ASN A 18 4.66 -5.82 10.32
N ASN A 19 5.98 -6.03 10.25
CA ASN A 19 6.94 -4.94 10.39
C ASN A 19 6.87 -3.98 9.20
N ALA A 20 6.72 -4.51 7.99
CA ALA A 20 6.55 -3.68 6.80
C ALA A 20 5.36 -2.73 6.93
N LEU A 21 4.24 -3.22 7.46
CA LEU A 21 3.05 -2.42 7.72
C LEU A 21 3.30 -1.30 8.74
N ILE A 22 4.05 -1.54 9.81
CA ILE A 22 4.39 -0.49 10.79
C ILE A 22 5.09 0.68 10.10
N TYR A 23 6.10 0.40 9.28
CA TYR A 23 6.86 1.46 8.62
C TYR A 23 6.10 2.10 7.46
N ALA A 24 5.29 1.35 6.72
CA ALA A 24 4.44 1.91 5.68
C ALA A 24 3.38 2.87 6.25
N LYS A 25 2.77 2.53 7.40
CA LYS A 25 1.87 3.45 8.11
C LYS A 25 2.58 4.73 8.54
N LYS A 26 3.80 4.62 9.08
CA LYS A 26 4.63 5.79 9.41
C LYS A 26 4.97 6.62 8.17
N ALA A 27 5.22 6.00 7.02
CA ALA A 27 5.46 6.70 5.77
C ALA A 27 4.25 7.54 5.34
N VAL A 28 3.03 6.96 5.39
CA VAL A 28 1.78 7.67 5.12
C VAL A 28 1.55 8.81 6.13
N GLN A 29 1.76 8.57 7.43
CA GLN A 29 1.58 9.61 8.46
C GLN A 29 2.49 10.83 8.26
N VAL A 30 3.75 10.60 7.87
CA VAL A 30 4.73 11.68 7.67
C VAL A 30 4.57 12.35 6.29
N SER A 31 4.08 11.62 5.30
CA SER A 31 3.93 12.10 3.93
C SER A 31 2.79 11.33 3.24
N PRO A 32 1.55 11.83 3.29
CA PRO A 32 0.40 11.17 2.70
C PRO A 32 0.37 11.39 1.18
N SER A 33 1.21 10.67 0.44
CA SER A 33 1.27 10.70 -1.03
C SER A 33 0.56 9.48 -1.64
N ALA A 34 0.18 9.60 -2.91
CA ALA A 34 -0.43 8.49 -3.65
C ALA A 34 0.46 7.24 -3.63
N PHE A 35 1.77 7.42 -3.83
CA PHE A 35 2.76 6.35 -3.74
C PHE A 35 2.78 5.64 -2.38
N ASN A 36 2.72 6.40 -1.28
CA ASN A 36 2.74 5.80 0.06
C ASN A 36 1.44 5.04 0.37
N HIS A 37 0.29 5.57 -0.03
CA HIS A 37 -0.99 4.86 0.07
C HIS A 37 -1.01 3.59 -0.79
N ALA A 38 -0.48 3.63 -2.02
CA ALA A 38 -0.39 2.46 -2.89
C ALA A 38 0.54 1.37 -2.33
N ASN A 39 1.67 1.75 -1.73
CA ASN A 39 2.57 0.81 -1.06
C ASN A 39 1.90 0.18 0.17
N LEU A 40 1.20 0.98 0.97
CA LEU A 40 0.46 0.49 2.12
C LEU A 40 -0.66 -0.47 1.70
N ALA A 41 -1.38 -0.17 0.61
CA ALA A 41 -2.37 -1.05 0.02
C ALA A 41 -1.75 -2.40 -0.39
N CYS A 42 -0.63 -2.39 -1.10
CA CYS A 42 0.08 -3.61 -1.49
C CYS A 42 0.49 -4.48 -0.29
N LEU A 43 0.89 -3.85 0.81
CA LEU A 43 1.27 -4.56 2.03
C LEU A 43 0.07 -5.13 2.77
N TYR A 44 -1.04 -4.40 2.88
CA TYR A 44 -2.27 -4.94 3.45
C TYR A 44 -2.82 -6.09 2.63
N TYR A 45 -2.72 -6.01 1.31
CA TYR A 45 -3.09 -7.10 0.40
C TYR A 45 -2.26 -8.35 0.66
N LYS A 46 -0.92 -8.21 0.75
CA LYS A 46 -0.01 -9.31 1.11
C LYS A 46 -0.27 -9.88 2.51
N ASN A 47 -0.80 -9.05 3.43
CA ASN A 47 -1.16 -9.45 4.78
C ASN A 47 -2.57 -10.08 4.89
N GLY A 48 -3.30 -10.25 3.78
CA GLY A 48 -4.66 -10.78 3.77
C GLY A 48 -5.74 -9.79 4.22
N GLN A 49 -5.40 -8.53 4.52
CA GLN A 49 -6.36 -7.50 4.92
C GLN A 49 -6.94 -6.80 3.68
N ILE A 50 -7.69 -7.56 2.88
CA ILE A 50 -8.12 -7.15 1.53
C ILE A 50 -8.99 -5.89 1.56
N SER A 51 -9.95 -5.79 2.49
CA SER A 51 -10.81 -4.60 2.60
C SER A 51 -10.04 -3.33 2.97
N VAL A 52 -8.96 -3.45 3.74
CA VAL A 52 -8.10 -2.30 4.09
C VAL A 52 -7.23 -1.92 2.90
N ALA A 53 -6.68 -2.91 2.19
CA ALA A 53 -5.94 -2.67 0.96
C ALA A 53 -6.76 -1.91 -0.09
N GLU A 54 -8.04 -2.27 -0.24
CA GLU A 54 -8.95 -1.59 -1.16
C GLU A 54 -9.15 -0.11 -0.80
N LYS A 55 -9.31 0.21 0.49
CA LYS A 55 -9.44 1.59 0.95
C LYS A 55 -8.20 2.42 0.61
N GLU A 56 -7.02 1.89 0.91
CA GLU A 56 -5.76 2.59 0.66
C GLU A 56 -5.48 2.83 -0.83
N ILE A 57 -5.75 1.86 -1.70
CA ILE A 57 -5.52 2.07 -3.14
C ILE A 57 -6.51 3.07 -3.74
N LYS A 58 -7.75 3.15 -3.21
CA LYS A 58 -8.72 4.17 -3.62
C LYS A 58 -8.25 5.58 -3.26
N ILE A 59 -7.58 5.75 -2.11
CA ILE A 59 -6.95 7.03 -1.74
C ILE A 59 -5.84 7.37 -2.75
N ALA A 60 -4.98 6.42 -3.10
CA ALA A 60 -3.93 6.65 -4.10
C ALA A 60 -4.49 7.06 -5.48
N ILE A 61 -5.58 6.43 -5.92
CA ILE A 61 -6.30 6.80 -7.16
C ILE A 61 -6.86 8.23 -7.06
N GLY A 62 -7.42 8.62 -5.91
CA GLY A 62 -7.93 9.97 -5.70
C GLY A 62 -6.84 11.04 -5.73
N LEU A 63 -5.64 10.73 -5.23
CA LEU A 63 -4.49 11.64 -5.21
C LEU A 63 -3.80 11.76 -6.59
N GLU A 64 -3.72 10.66 -7.35
CA GLU A 64 -3.14 10.65 -8.70
C GLU A 64 -4.06 9.92 -9.71
N PRO A 65 -5.15 10.55 -10.15
CA PRO A 65 -6.13 9.90 -11.03
C PRO A 65 -5.59 9.56 -12.42
N ALA A 66 -4.54 10.23 -12.87
CA ALA A 66 -3.87 9.93 -14.15
C ALA A 66 -2.97 8.68 -14.09
N ASN A 67 -2.68 8.17 -12.89
CA ASN A 67 -1.80 7.02 -12.69
C ASN A 67 -2.54 5.71 -13.02
N LYS A 68 -2.25 5.16 -14.20
CA LYS A 68 -2.90 3.93 -14.70
C LYS A 68 -2.55 2.67 -13.92
N THR A 69 -1.52 2.69 -13.08
CA THR A 69 -1.10 1.52 -12.30
C THR A 69 -2.04 1.25 -11.13
N TYR A 70 -2.54 2.29 -10.44
CA TYR A 70 -3.36 2.10 -9.24
C TYR A 70 -4.71 1.41 -9.50
N PRO A 71 -5.43 1.72 -10.60
CA PRO A 71 -6.63 0.96 -10.97
C PRO A 71 -6.37 -0.53 -11.23
N LEU A 72 -5.18 -0.89 -11.75
CA LEU A 72 -4.82 -2.31 -11.94
C LEU A 72 -4.60 -3.02 -10.61
N ILE A 73 -3.98 -2.34 -9.63
CA ILE A 73 -3.83 -2.85 -8.26
C ILE A 73 -5.20 -3.03 -7.61
N LEU A 74 -6.11 -2.06 -7.76
CA LEU A 74 -7.49 -2.16 -7.27
C LEU A 74 -8.21 -3.37 -7.86
N LYS A 75 -8.14 -3.57 -9.18
CA LYS A 75 -8.74 -4.73 -9.85
C LYS A 75 -8.19 -6.04 -9.27
N LYS A 76 -6.88 -6.14 -9.06
CA LYS A 76 -6.25 -7.33 -8.46
C LYS A 76 -6.74 -7.59 -7.03
N ILE A 77 -6.86 -6.55 -6.21
CA ILE A 77 -7.39 -6.64 -4.84
C ILE A 77 -8.82 -7.18 -4.85
N GLN A 78 -9.68 -6.63 -5.71
CA GLN A 78 -11.08 -7.02 -5.82
C GLN A 78 -11.28 -8.45 -6.34
N LEU A 79 -10.44 -8.91 -7.27
CA LEU A 79 -10.45 -10.30 -7.73
C LEU A 79 -10.08 -11.31 -6.64
N SER A 80 -9.43 -10.88 -5.56
CA SER A 80 -9.06 -11.75 -4.44
C SER A 80 -10.15 -11.83 -3.37
N LEU A 81 -11.30 -11.17 -3.58
CA LEU A 81 -12.50 -11.27 -2.73
C LEU A 81 -13.52 -12.29 -3.26
N GLN A 82 -13.25 -12.90 -4.42
CA GLN A 82 -14.07 -13.93 -5.07
C GLN A 82 -13.50 -15.31 -4.77
#